data_AF-A0A6G1AA72-F1
#
_entry.id   AF-A0A6G1AA72-F1
#
_cell.length_a   1.000
_cell.length_b   1.000
_cell.length_c   1.000
_cell.angle_alpha   90.00
_cell.angle_beta   90.00
_cell.angle_gamma   90.00
#
_symmetry.space_group_name_H-M   'P 1'
#
loop_
_entity.id
_entity.type
_entity.pdbx_description
1 polymer ?
#
loop_
_entity_poly.entity_id
_entity_poly.type
_entity_poly.pdbx_seq_one_letter_code
_entity_poly.pdbx_strand_id
1 'polypeptide(L)'
;AGRDASRAFVTGDRSAAGLVDDVSDLSFSEMLTLQNWLSFYEKNYEFVGRVIGRFYGADGLPTPELTRVEAMVTQGAEAGRRALEEKQKFPPCNAEWSSSRGSRLWCSPESGGVSRDWTGVPRKLYKPGATEPHCVCVRTTGPPSDQAQGLPAHTNRGDLDHPNLGEYAGCPPLAVTCSFPPR
;
A
#
# COMPACT_ATOMS: atom_id res chain seq x y z
N ALA A 1 21.89 25.39 12.87
CA ALA A 1 22.11 25.56 11.41
C ALA A 1 23.43 24.89 11.03
N GLY A 2 23.56 24.33 9.82
CA GLY A 2 24.78 23.62 9.39
C GLY A 2 24.95 22.21 9.97
N ARG A 3 23.84 21.52 10.26
CA ARG A 3 23.85 20.13 10.73
C ARG A 3 22.88 19.32 9.87
N ASP A 4 23.16 18.03 9.71
CA ASP A 4 22.20 17.09 9.15
C ASP A 4 21.07 16.85 10.16
N ALA A 5 19.85 17.21 9.76
CA ALA A 5 18.63 17.09 10.54
C ALA A 5 17.58 16.24 9.81
N SER A 6 18.03 15.29 8.99
CA SER A 6 17.19 14.43 8.16
C SER A 6 16.02 13.82 8.94
N ARG A 7 16.27 13.33 10.16
CA ARG A 7 15.22 12.74 11.02
C ARG A 7 14.12 13.73 11.43
N ALA A 8 14.47 14.99 11.64
CA ALA A 8 13.53 16.03 12.07
C ALA A 8 12.49 16.37 10.98
N PHE A 9 12.83 16.16 9.70
CA PHE A 9 11.88 16.35 8.60
C PHE A 9 10.74 15.33 8.60
N VAL A 10 10.99 14.15 9.16
CA VAL A 10 9.99 13.09 9.30
C VAL A 10 9.23 13.22 10.61
N THR A 11 9.96 13.34 11.72
CA THR A 11 9.38 13.31 13.08
C THR A 11 8.76 14.63 13.51
N GLY A 12 9.17 15.75 12.90
CA GLY A 12 8.81 17.10 13.34
C GLY A 12 9.51 17.55 14.62
N ASP A 13 10.38 16.72 15.22
CA ASP A 13 11.10 17.07 16.45
C ASP A 13 12.27 18.03 16.16
N ARG A 14 12.09 19.29 16.54
CA ARG A 14 13.09 20.36 16.37
C ARG A 14 13.96 20.57 17.62
N SER A 15 13.84 19.71 18.62
CA SER A 15 14.71 19.73 19.81
C SER A 15 16.14 19.31 19.46
N ALA A 16 17.09 19.58 20.34
CA ALA A 16 18.47 19.13 20.15
C ALA A 16 18.59 17.59 20.03
N ALA A 17 17.65 16.85 20.63
CA ALA A 17 17.60 15.38 20.53
C ALA A 17 17.02 14.89 19.20
N GLY A 18 16.10 15.65 18.59
CA GLY A 18 15.48 15.33 17.30
C GLY A 18 16.29 15.75 16.07
N LEU A 19 17.19 16.73 16.23
CA LEU A 19 18.09 17.23 15.17
C LEU A 19 19.30 16.30 14.96
N VAL A 20 19.02 15.06 14.56
CA VAL A 20 20.01 14.01 14.29
C VAL A 20 19.90 13.47 12.87
N ASP A 21 20.98 12.84 12.42
CA ASP A 21 21.12 12.24 11.08
C ASP A 21 20.67 10.76 11.02
N ASP A 22 20.46 10.13 12.18
CA ASP A 22 20.11 8.71 12.25
C ASP A 22 18.65 8.46 11.86
N VAL A 23 18.48 7.69 10.79
CA VAL A 23 17.20 7.32 10.19
C VAL A 23 16.97 5.80 10.19
N SER A 24 17.86 5.03 10.82
CA SER A 24 17.89 3.56 10.72
C SER A 24 16.64 2.86 11.28
N ASP A 25 15.89 3.51 12.15
CA ASP A 25 14.65 3.01 12.75
C ASP A 25 13.37 3.53 12.09
N LEU A 26 13.49 4.34 11.01
CA LEU A 26 12.34 4.82 10.26
C LEU A 26 11.70 3.68 9.46
N SER A 27 10.37 3.65 9.46
CA SER A 27 9.58 2.77 8.61
C SER A 27 9.71 3.12 7.12
N PHE A 28 9.29 2.21 6.24
CA PHE A 28 9.26 2.48 4.78
C PHE A 28 8.47 3.74 4.42
N SER A 29 7.32 3.98 5.05
CA SER A 29 6.51 5.19 4.82
C SER A 29 7.21 6.48 5.27
N GLU A 30 7.96 6.40 6.37
CA GLU A 30 8.74 7.52 6.89
C GLU A 30 9.95 7.82 6.01
N MET A 31 10.63 6.78 5.52
CA MET A 31 11.69 6.93 4.52
C MET A 31 11.20 7.56 3.22
N LEU A 32 10.02 7.18 2.74
CA LEU A 32 9.40 7.84 1.58
C LEU A 32 9.07 9.31 1.86
N THR A 33 8.68 9.63 3.09
CA THR A 33 8.45 11.03 3.51
C THR A 33 9.75 11.82 3.49
N LEU A 34 10.86 11.24 3.97
CA LEU A 34 12.18 11.85 3.90
C LEU A 34 12.62 12.07 2.44
N GLN A 35 12.41 11.08 1.57
CA GLN A 35 12.68 11.20 0.14
C GLN A 35 11.87 12.34 -0.50
N ASN A 36 10.59 12.50 -0.13
CA ASN A 36 9.76 13.59 -0.63
C ASN A 36 10.30 14.96 -0.20
N TRP A 37 10.79 15.09 1.03
CA TRP A 37 11.45 16.30 1.48
C TRP A 37 12.73 16.57 0.69
N LEU A 38 13.58 15.55 0.47
CA LEU A 38 14.78 15.68 -0.35
C LEU A 38 14.43 16.20 -1.76
N SER A 39 13.48 15.56 -2.44
CA SER A 39 13.03 15.99 -3.76
C SER A 39 12.40 17.38 -3.78
N PHE A 40 11.69 17.77 -2.71
CA PHE A 40 11.22 19.14 -2.55
C PHE A 40 12.39 20.12 -2.49
N TYR A 41 13.42 19.85 -1.68
CA TYR A 41 14.56 20.76 -1.56
C TYR A 41 15.39 20.83 -2.84
N GLU A 42 15.67 19.71 -3.49
CA GLU A 42 16.37 19.66 -4.77
C GLU A 42 15.67 20.45 -5.88
N LYS A 43 14.33 20.46 -5.86
CA LYS A 43 13.54 21.20 -6.84
C LYS A 43 13.47 22.69 -6.55
N ASN A 44 13.45 23.08 -5.28
CA ASN A 44 13.13 24.45 -4.86
C ASN A 44 14.33 25.27 -4.38
N TYR A 45 15.51 24.66 -4.20
CA TYR A 45 16.71 25.32 -3.71
C TYR A 45 17.93 24.97 -4.55
N GLU A 46 18.88 25.90 -4.62
CA GLU A 46 20.16 25.65 -5.28
C GLU A 46 20.99 24.64 -4.47
N PHE A 47 21.43 23.58 -5.15
CA PHE A 47 22.32 22.59 -4.56
C PHE A 47 23.74 23.14 -4.47
N VAL A 48 24.22 23.39 -3.25
CA VAL A 48 25.55 23.99 -2.99
C VAL A 48 26.61 22.99 -2.53
N GLY A 49 26.25 21.72 -2.31
CA GLY A 49 27.17 20.67 -1.88
C GLY A 49 26.55 19.64 -0.95
N ARG A 50 27.40 18.75 -0.41
CA ARG A 50 27.01 17.64 0.48
C ARG A 50 27.56 17.88 1.88
N VAL A 51 26.83 17.42 2.89
CA VAL A 51 27.29 17.44 4.28
C VAL A 51 28.13 16.19 4.55
N ILE A 52 29.38 16.38 4.96
CA ILE A 52 30.26 15.28 5.40
C ILE A 52 29.68 14.68 6.68
N GLY A 53 29.45 13.37 6.70
CA GLY A 53 28.83 12.68 7.83
C GLY A 53 28.30 11.30 7.47
N ARG A 54 27.13 10.96 8.02
CA ARG A 54 26.54 9.61 7.91
C ARG A 54 26.33 9.17 6.48
N PHE A 55 25.88 10.05 5.58
CA PHE A 55 25.53 9.70 4.20
C PHE A 55 26.65 9.94 3.18
N TYR A 56 27.56 10.86 3.46
CA TYR A 56 28.66 11.21 2.56
C TYR A 56 30.00 11.32 3.29
N GLY A 57 31.03 10.69 2.73
CA GLY A 57 32.39 10.78 3.23
C GLY A 57 33.06 12.14 2.98
N ALA A 58 34.24 12.34 3.57
CA ALA A 58 35.05 13.54 3.33
C ALA A 58 35.58 13.64 1.88
N ASP A 59 35.63 12.51 1.17
CA ASP A 59 35.88 12.40 -0.26
C ASP A 59 34.66 12.76 -1.13
N GLY A 60 33.52 13.05 -0.51
CA GLY A 60 32.25 13.34 -1.17
C GLY A 60 31.53 12.10 -1.70
N LEU A 61 32.05 10.89 -1.46
CA LEU A 61 31.47 9.64 -1.93
C LEU A 61 30.33 9.18 -1.01
N PRO A 62 29.30 8.50 -1.56
CA PRO A 62 28.26 7.83 -0.77
C PRO A 62 28.86 6.86 0.25
N THR A 63 28.32 6.86 1.47
CA THR A 63 28.63 5.84 2.47
C THR A 63 27.74 4.61 2.27
N PRO A 64 28.09 3.45 2.87
CA PRO A 64 27.20 2.29 2.90
C PRO A 64 25.82 2.57 3.52
N GLU A 65 25.73 3.58 4.40
CA GLU A 65 24.46 3.96 5.02
C GLU A 65 23.53 4.63 4.02
N LEU A 66 24.05 5.53 3.17
CA LEU A 66 23.25 6.13 2.10
C LEU A 66 22.69 5.06 1.16
N THR A 67 23.51 4.09 0.75
CA THR A 67 23.05 2.97 -0.10
C THR A 67 21.93 2.16 0.56
N ARG A 68 21.98 1.95 1.88
CA ARG A 68 20.90 1.26 2.61
C ARG A 68 19.61 2.08 2.62
N VAL A 69 19.70 3.38 2.88
CA VAL A 69 18.53 4.28 2.89
C VAL A 69 17.89 4.35 1.50
N GLU A 70 18.68 4.50 0.43
CA GLU A 70 18.19 4.50 -0.95
C GLU A 70 17.50 3.18 -1.32
N ALA A 71 18.05 2.05 -0.86
CA ALA A 71 17.42 0.74 -1.05
C ALA A 71 16.10 0.62 -0.29
N MET A 72 16.01 1.12 0.95
CA MET A 72 14.76 1.14 1.72
C MET A 72 13.69 2.01 1.03
N VAL A 73 14.07 3.20 0.55
CA VAL A 73 13.17 4.08 -0.23
C VAL A 73 12.65 3.37 -1.47
N THR A 74 13.54 2.73 -2.24
CA THR A 74 13.18 2.00 -3.46
C THR A 74 12.20 0.86 -3.15
N GLN A 75 12.50 0.05 -2.13
CA GLN A 75 11.62 -1.05 -1.70
C GLN A 75 10.26 -0.53 -1.21
N GLY A 76 10.25 0.55 -0.43
CA GLY A 76 9.02 1.18 0.05
C GLY A 76 8.14 1.69 -1.09
N ALA A 77 8.75 2.36 -2.08
CA ALA A 77 8.05 2.87 -3.25
C ALA A 77 7.45 1.73 -4.09
N GLU A 78 8.22 0.67 -4.33
CA GLU A 78 7.72 -0.52 -5.03
C GLU A 78 6.59 -1.22 -4.29
N ALA A 79 6.72 -1.41 -2.98
CA ALA A 79 5.69 -2.01 -2.15
C ALA A 79 4.41 -1.17 -2.17
N GLY A 80 4.54 0.16 -2.09
CA GLY A 80 3.42 1.09 -2.21
C GLY A 80 2.72 1.01 -3.57
N ARG A 81 3.49 0.96 -4.67
CA ARG A 81 2.94 0.78 -6.03
C ARG A 81 2.18 -0.54 -6.16
N ARG A 82 2.78 -1.65 -5.72
CA ARG A 82 2.15 -2.99 -5.76
C ARG A 82 0.86 -3.02 -4.92
N ALA A 83 0.87 -2.41 -3.74
CA ALA A 83 -0.31 -2.32 -2.88
C ALA A 83 -1.42 -1.48 -3.53
N LEU A 84 -1.08 -0.40 -4.26
CA LEU A 84 -2.04 0.41 -4.99
C LEU A 84 -2.64 -0.37 -6.17
N GLU A 85 -1.81 -1.07 -6.97
CA GLU A 85 -2.27 -1.91 -8.07
C GLU A 85 -3.23 -3.01 -7.58
N GLU A 86 -2.86 -3.68 -6.49
CA GLU A 86 -3.71 -4.67 -5.85
C GLU A 86 -5.00 -4.06 -5.32
N LYS A 87 -4.95 -2.86 -4.73
CA LYS A 87 -6.14 -2.14 -4.27
C LYS A 87 -7.07 -1.74 -5.42
N GLN A 88 -6.53 -1.37 -6.58
CA GLN A 88 -7.34 -1.06 -7.76
C GLN A 88 -8.05 -2.31 -8.30
N LYS A 89 -7.35 -3.44 -8.29
CA LYS A 89 -7.88 -4.74 -8.73
C LYS A 89 -8.87 -5.34 -7.74
N PHE A 90 -8.54 -5.30 -6.45
CA PHE A 90 -9.28 -5.88 -5.35
C PHE A 90 -9.54 -4.84 -4.25
N PRO A 91 -10.40 -3.84 -4.52
CA PRO A 91 -10.70 -2.82 -3.53
C PRO A 91 -11.35 -3.43 -2.29
N PRO A 92 -11.00 -2.99 -1.08
CA PRO A 92 -11.64 -3.45 0.15
C PRO A 92 -13.16 -3.29 0.10
N CYS A 93 -13.89 -4.28 0.64
CA CYS A 93 -15.33 -4.17 0.80
C CYS A 93 -15.70 -3.03 1.75
N ASN A 94 -16.91 -2.50 1.57
CA ASN A 94 -17.55 -1.76 2.65
C ASN A 94 -18.02 -2.75 3.72
N ALA A 95 -17.93 -2.33 4.98
CA ALA A 95 -18.26 -3.16 6.12
C ALA A 95 -19.00 -2.36 7.20
N GLU A 96 -20.00 -2.99 7.81
CA GLU A 96 -20.64 -2.50 9.02
C GLU A 96 -20.76 -3.65 10.02
N TRP A 97 -20.72 -3.32 11.30
CA TRP A 97 -20.97 -4.27 12.38
C TRP A 97 -21.84 -3.63 13.45
N SER A 98 -22.73 -4.42 14.03
CA SER A 98 -23.42 -4.07 15.26
C SER A 98 -23.68 -5.32 16.08
N SER A 99 -23.74 -5.17 17.41
CA SER A 99 -24.00 -6.28 18.33
C SER A 99 -25.35 -6.97 18.08
N SER A 100 -26.37 -6.22 17.64
CA SER A 100 -27.72 -6.75 17.39
C SER A 100 -27.92 -7.38 16.01
N ARG A 101 -27.21 -6.89 14.98
CA ARG A 101 -27.39 -7.35 13.58
C ARG A 101 -26.23 -8.19 13.05
N GLY A 102 -25.11 -8.24 13.78
CA GLY A 102 -23.89 -8.90 13.34
C GLY A 102 -23.13 -8.06 12.31
N SER A 103 -22.40 -8.73 11.41
CA SER A 103 -21.56 -8.09 10.39
C SER A 103 -22.27 -8.06 9.03
N ARG A 104 -22.12 -6.98 8.28
CA ARG A 104 -22.54 -6.90 6.88
C ARG A 104 -21.40 -6.36 6.03
N LEU A 105 -21.14 -7.04 4.91
CA LEU A 105 -20.12 -6.69 3.92
C LEU A 105 -20.82 -6.43 2.59
N TRP A 106 -20.44 -5.39 1.87
CA TRP A 106 -20.99 -5.14 0.54
C TRP A 106 -20.00 -4.46 -0.38
N CYS A 107 -20.30 -4.57 -1.67
CA CYS A 107 -19.59 -3.91 -2.74
C CYS A 107 -20.52 -2.92 -3.43
N SER A 108 -19.95 -1.79 -3.83
CA SER A 108 -20.59 -0.72 -4.60
C SER A 108 -19.60 -0.13 -5.60
N PRO A 109 -20.05 0.65 -6.60
CA PRO A 109 -19.15 1.40 -7.49
C PRO A 109 -18.07 2.20 -6.74
N GLU A 110 -18.33 2.55 -5.48
CA GLU A 110 -17.36 3.11 -4.54
C GLU A 110 -17.12 2.12 -3.39
N SER A 111 -15.92 1.57 -3.27
CA SER A 111 -15.54 0.69 -2.15
C SER A 111 -14.04 0.82 -1.88
N GLY A 112 -13.64 0.83 -0.62
CA GLY A 112 -12.23 0.92 -0.23
C GLY A 112 -11.52 2.20 -0.72
N GLY A 113 -12.25 3.26 -1.03
CA GLY A 113 -11.69 4.50 -1.62
C GLY A 113 -11.31 4.38 -3.10
N VAL A 114 -11.87 3.40 -3.81
CA VAL A 114 -11.74 3.23 -5.27
C VAL A 114 -13.10 3.44 -5.92
N SER A 115 -13.16 4.28 -6.95
CA SER A 115 -14.33 4.49 -7.81
C SER A 115 -14.17 3.73 -9.12
N ARG A 116 -15.23 3.04 -9.56
CA ARG A 116 -15.21 2.08 -10.67
C ARG A 116 -16.60 1.97 -11.29
N ASP A 117 -16.67 1.45 -12.52
CA ASP A 117 -17.88 1.24 -13.31
C ASP A 117 -18.60 -0.10 -13.03
N TRP A 118 -18.11 -0.88 -12.07
CA TRP A 118 -18.69 -2.17 -11.68
C TRP A 118 -18.82 -2.31 -10.16
N THR A 119 -19.89 -2.99 -9.72
CA THR A 119 -20.16 -3.27 -8.30
C THR A 119 -19.37 -4.47 -7.79
N GLY A 120 -19.46 -5.60 -8.48
CA GLY A 120 -18.79 -6.84 -8.07
C GLY A 120 -19.36 -7.47 -6.80
N VAL A 121 -18.66 -8.45 -6.26
CA VAL A 121 -19.12 -9.27 -5.13
C VAL A 121 -18.07 -9.37 -4.03
N PRO A 122 -18.46 -9.46 -2.75
CA PRO A 122 -17.53 -9.70 -1.65
C PRO A 122 -16.84 -11.07 -1.78
N ARG A 123 -15.52 -11.08 -1.62
CA ARG A 123 -14.68 -12.29 -1.53
C ARG A 123 -13.61 -12.14 -0.45
N LYS A 124 -13.18 -13.27 0.09
CA LYS A 124 -12.01 -13.38 0.97
C LYS A 124 -10.77 -13.41 0.10
N LEU A 125 -9.85 -12.46 0.28
CA LEU A 125 -8.52 -12.50 -0.33
C LEU A 125 -7.51 -13.02 0.70
N TYR A 126 -6.88 -14.15 0.39
CA TYR A 126 -5.84 -14.74 1.21
C TYR A 126 -4.48 -14.23 0.75
N LYS A 127 -3.72 -13.61 1.66
CA LYS A 127 -2.36 -13.16 1.38
C LYS A 127 -1.36 -14.01 2.16
N PRO A 128 -0.23 -14.42 1.55
CA PRO A 128 0.85 -15.06 2.28
C PRO A 128 1.29 -14.21 3.48
N GLY A 129 1.38 -14.82 4.65
CA GLY A 129 1.77 -14.15 5.89
C GLY A 129 0.64 -13.41 6.64
N ALA A 130 -0.55 -13.27 6.06
CA ALA A 130 -1.71 -12.74 6.78
C ALA A 130 -2.40 -13.85 7.60
N THR A 131 -2.76 -13.55 8.85
CA THR A 131 -3.47 -14.49 9.74
C THR A 131 -4.94 -14.65 9.38
N GLU A 132 -5.55 -13.61 8.80
CA GLU A 132 -6.94 -13.59 8.39
C GLU A 132 -7.08 -13.06 6.96
N PRO A 133 -8.05 -13.57 6.19
CA PRO A 133 -8.34 -13.03 4.88
C PRO A 133 -9.03 -11.66 4.97
N HIS A 134 -8.73 -10.78 4.01
CA HIS A 134 -9.41 -9.49 3.90
C HIS A 134 -10.63 -9.60 2.96
N CYS A 135 -11.67 -8.82 3.24
CA CYS A 135 -12.79 -8.69 2.29
C CYS A 135 -12.39 -7.77 1.14
N VAL A 136 -12.52 -8.24 -0.09
CA VAL A 136 -12.34 -7.46 -1.32
C VAL A 136 -13.52 -7.60 -2.25
N CYS A 137 -13.76 -6.57 -3.06
CA CYS A 137 -14.74 -6.58 -4.13
C CYS A 137 -14.12 -7.14 -5.40
N VAL A 138 -14.81 -8.11 -6.01
CA VAL A 138 -14.29 -8.87 -7.17
C VAL A 138 -15.22 -8.70 -8.36
N ARG A 139 -14.64 -8.37 -9.51
CA ARG A 139 -15.39 -8.16 -10.75
C ARG A 139 -15.89 -9.50 -11.24
N THR A 140 -17.17 -9.56 -11.60
CA THR A 140 -17.84 -10.81 -12.01
C THR A 140 -18.01 -10.95 -13.52
N THR A 141 -17.56 -9.96 -14.29
CA THR A 141 -17.69 -9.88 -15.74
C THR A 141 -16.42 -9.32 -16.38
N GLY A 142 -16.27 -9.49 -17.69
CA GLY A 142 -15.10 -9.10 -18.44
C GLY A 142 -13.93 -10.09 -18.34
N PRO A 143 -12.81 -9.77 -18.98
CA PRO A 143 -11.59 -10.58 -18.88
C PRO A 143 -10.97 -10.50 -17.47
N PRO A 144 -10.21 -11.53 -17.04
CA PRO A 144 -9.42 -11.46 -15.80
C PRO A 144 -8.34 -10.38 -15.88
N SER A 145 -8.02 -9.76 -14.75
CA SER A 145 -7.04 -8.67 -14.66
C SER A 145 -5.59 -9.14 -14.77
N ASP A 146 -5.28 -10.40 -14.40
CA ASP A 146 -3.91 -10.97 -14.44
C ASP A 146 -3.59 -11.76 -15.72
N GLN A 147 -4.39 -11.64 -16.76
CA GLN A 147 -4.26 -12.55 -17.90
C GLN A 147 -2.92 -12.34 -18.62
N ALA A 148 -2.02 -13.32 -18.51
CA ALA A 148 -0.85 -13.42 -19.36
C ALA A 148 -1.30 -13.66 -20.81
N GLN A 149 -0.65 -12.98 -21.77
CA GLN A 149 -0.93 -13.17 -23.19
C GLN A 149 -0.75 -14.65 -23.56
N GLY A 150 -1.82 -15.32 -24.01
CA GLY A 150 -1.76 -16.70 -24.52
C GLY A 150 -2.53 -17.79 -23.75
N LEU A 151 -3.31 -17.45 -22.72
CA LEU A 151 -4.20 -18.42 -22.02
C LEU A 151 -5.54 -18.64 -22.77
N PRO A 152 -6.18 -19.84 -22.67
CA PRO A 152 -7.38 -20.19 -23.44
C PRO A 152 -8.59 -19.28 -23.17
N ALA A 153 -9.57 -19.38 -24.06
CA ALA A 153 -10.76 -18.54 -24.21
C ALA A 153 -11.42 -18.07 -22.90
N HIS A 154 -11.73 -16.78 -22.91
CA HIS A 154 -12.34 -15.99 -21.84
C HIS A 154 -13.56 -16.67 -21.20
N THR A 155 -13.48 -16.96 -19.90
CA THR A 155 -14.68 -16.92 -19.08
C THR A 155 -15.01 -15.45 -18.87
N ASN A 156 -16.21 -15.00 -19.24
CA ASN A 156 -16.66 -13.63 -19.01
C ASN A 156 -17.03 -13.44 -17.51
N ARG A 157 -16.13 -13.87 -16.62
CA ARG A 157 -16.30 -14.04 -15.17
C ARG A 157 -15.45 -13.05 -14.36
N GLY A 158 -14.78 -12.11 -15.02
CA GLY A 158 -13.92 -11.13 -14.38
C GLY A 158 -12.79 -11.80 -13.60
N ASP A 159 -12.65 -11.44 -12.34
CA ASP A 159 -11.57 -11.90 -11.46
C ASP A 159 -12.01 -13.02 -10.49
N LEU A 160 -13.21 -13.59 -10.68
CA LEU A 160 -13.75 -14.63 -9.80
C LEU A 160 -12.88 -15.88 -9.67
N ASP A 161 -12.11 -16.19 -10.72
CA ASP A 161 -11.31 -17.41 -10.81
C ASP A 161 -9.87 -17.22 -10.27
N HIS A 162 -9.59 -16.08 -9.59
CA HIS A 162 -8.28 -15.81 -8.99
C HIS A 162 -7.96 -16.80 -7.85
N PRO A 163 -6.77 -17.42 -7.84
CA PRO A 163 -6.47 -18.57 -6.98
C PRO A 163 -6.48 -18.27 -5.47
N ASN A 164 -6.28 -17.01 -5.09
CA ASN A 164 -6.26 -16.58 -3.69
C ASN A 164 -7.61 -16.04 -3.19
N LEU A 165 -8.69 -16.24 -3.94
CA LEU A 165 -10.03 -15.83 -3.53
C LEU A 165 -10.82 -16.99 -2.92
N GLY A 166 -11.64 -16.67 -1.92
CA GLY A 166 -12.62 -17.59 -1.34
C GLY A 166 -13.98 -16.94 -1.13
N GLU A 167 -15.03 -17.75 -1.19
CA GLU A 167 -16.39 -17.29 -0.92
C GLU A 167 -16.69 -17.21 0.59
N TYR A 168 -17.69 -16.40 0.93
CA TYR A 168 -18.23 -16.36 2.28
C TYR A 168 -19.31 -17.43 2.44
N ALA A 169 -19.16 -18.31 3.44
CA ALA A 169 -20.18 -19.30 3.78
C ALA A 169 -21.50 -18.60 4.13
N GLY A 170 -22.62 -19.10 3.59
CA GLY A 170 -23.95 -18.51 3.78
C GLY A 170 -24.23 -17.25 2.98
N CYS A 171 -23.31 -16.81 2.10
CA CYS A 171 -23.57 -15.72 1.15
C CYS A 171 -23.72 -16.27 -0.28
N PRO A 172 -24.77 -15.89 -1.03
CA PRO A 172 -24.90 -16.32 -2.41
C PRO A 172 -23.68 -15.90 -3.26
N PRO A 173 -23.17 -16.75 -4.16
CA PRO A 173 -21.94 -16.47 -4.91
C PRO A 173 -21.94 -15.13 -5.65
N LEU A 174 -23.09 -14.72 -6.20
CA LEU A 174 -23.22 -13.47 -6.96
C LEU A 174 -23.85 -12.32 -6.16
N ALA A 175 -24.00 -12.45 -4.84
CA ALA A 175 -24.56 -11.38 -4.03
C ALA A 175 -23.58 -10.21 -3.87
N VAL A 176 -24.08 -9.00 -4.11
CA VAL A 176 -23.33 -7.75 -3.89
C VAL A 176 -23.23 -7.37 -2.40
N THR A 177 -23.98 -8.08 -1.54
CA THR A 177 -24.05 -7.87 -0.09
C THR A 177 -24.12 -9.23 0.61
N CYS A 178 -23.31 -9.41 1.66
CA CYS A 178 -23.33 -10.56 2.56
C CYS A 178 -23.63 -10.09 3.98
N SER A 179 -24.54 -10.76 4.68
CA SER A 179 -24.85 -10.47 6.09
C SER A 179 -24.62 -11.71 6.95
N PHE A 180 -23.98 -11.53 8.09
CA PHE A 180 -23.59 -12.58 9.03
C PHE A 180 -24.17 -12.25 10.40
N PRO A 181 -25.09 -13.07 10.93
CA PRO A 181 -25.68 -12.83 12.24
C PRO A 181 -24.61 -12.81 13.35
N PRO A 182 -24.88 -12.13 14.48
CA PRO A 182 -23.96 -12.12 15.62
C PRO A 182 -23.79 -13.55 16.15
N ARG A 183 -22.58 -13.85 16.65
CA ARG A 183 -22.26 -15.14 17.28
C ARG A 183 -22.76 -15.19 18.71
#